data_AF-A0A6P1F6Y2-F1
#
_entry.id   AF-A0A6P1F6Y2-F1
#
_cell.length_a   1.000
_cell.length_b   1.000
_cell.length_c   1.000
_cell.angle_alpha   90.00
_cell.angle_beta   90.00
_cell.angle_gamma   90.00
#
_symmetry.space_group_name_H-M   'P 1'
#
loop_
_entity.id
_entity.type
_entity.pdbx_description
1 polymer ?
#
loop_
_entity_poly.entity_id
_entity_poly.type
_entity_poly.pdbx_seq_one_letter_code
_entity_poly.pdbx_strand_id
1 'polypeptide(L)'
;MNAQLVVGWDGSASARRALEWALDQKAASLLLVEVVDGLDRFSGDDLSADPRADGAVSVETAAADGERAHPGAVVDTRVLVGHPVEELARLSGPGILLVVGDRRRSLLPMRGGWSVGARLAAKATGPVAIITEDAPSDGSGVLVGIDDSDDARAALEFAAAWAARTQQTLHVLHAWRTPYLFNDRVPQEVLLEEIATEHAELLADAVAEARGLHPELAVEGHEVDGVAARSLLEAAAGRALLVVGDGGVSRLERMLIGSVGHDILVNLAVPTVIIGRKSRAPKPKPAAAAPVPPPRPPTRTIVAWGGDEPSRSAVEWALARQSSGSIEVVMIADESAVVPGSEAAAESVALDERAVARMIEQVGTGGVALHGRVVRGFVLHTLAGLTDPDTLLVVGTEDRRGPRLRFGLSVGAHLPALARGPIAIVPQTVDTSLVGVAVGVDGSQSSHAAVVVAAAEAARRGETLHLVHAWTEPALYDRAFLLDEEFLRSLETEHRRILDAAGLIASTSGFEGRIETHLVGGDPVRALVEVGAAMIVIGTRGLTGWRRLLLGSVGRGLVLNLGVPLIVVAHPEAAQPIARPARDLTVTA
;
A
#
# COMPACT_ATOMS: atom_id res chain seq x y z
N MET A 1 -6.35 20.22 21.53
CA MET A 1 -5.77 18.94 22.00
C MET A 1 -4.96 19.25 23.26
N ASN A 2 -5.44 18.87 24.46
CA ASN A 2 -4.61 18.88 25.67
C ASN A 2 -3.75 17.61 25.65
N ALA A 3 -2.78 17.56 24.74
CA ALA A 3 -1.89 16.43 24.63
C ALA A 3 -0.81 16.53 25.72
N GLN A 4 -0.55 15.43 26.40
CA GLN A 4 0.61 15.32 27.27
C GLN A 4 1.86 15.17 26.40
N LEU A 5 2.92 15.91 26.71
CA LEU A 5 4.22 15.72 26.09
C LEU A 5 5.05 14.77 26.95
N VAL A 6 5.64 13.75 26.33
CA VAL A 6 6.63 12.88 26.97
C VAL A 6 7.93 13.05 26.21
N VAL A 7 8.99 13.52 26.87
CA VAL A 7 10.29 13.78 26.25
C VAL A 7 11.28 12.70 26.69
N GLY A 8 11.88 11.99 25.74
CA GLY A 8 12.97 11.05 26.02
C GLY A 8 14.29 11.79 26.25
N TRP A 9 14.97 11.50 27.36
CA TRP A 9 16.21 12.14 27.78
C TRP A 9 17.36 11.14 27.85
N ASP A 10 18.49 11.51 27.25
CA ASP A 10 19.77 10.78 27.32
C ASP A 10 20.96 11.72 27.59
N GLY A 11 20.69 12.98 27.98
CA GLY A 11 21.69 14.03 28.18
C GLY A 11 22.32 14.61 26.90
N SER A 12 21.98 14.10 25.71
CA SER A 12 22.57 14.57 24.45
C SER A 12 22.11 15.97 24.05
N ALA A 13 22.86 16.60 23.14
CA ALA A 13 22.48 17.89 22.58
C ALA A 13 21.14 17.82 21.82
N SER A 14 20.87 16.72 21.11
CA SER A 14 19.57 16.49 20.46
C SER A 14 18.44 16.29 21.47
N ALA A 15 18.67 15.62 22.61
CA ALA A 15 17.66 15.50 23.67
C ALA A 15 17.38 16.87 24.35
N ARG A 16 18.40 17.70 24.53
CA ARG A 16 18.22 19.09 24.99
C ARG A 16 17.39 19.90 24.01
N ARG A 17 17.70 19.84 22.71
CA ARG A 17 16.91 20.50 21.67
C ARG A 17 15.46 20.00 21.62
N ALA A 18 15.25 18.70 21.83
CA ALA A 18 13.92 18.10 21.93
C ALA A 18 13.12 18.61 23.14
N LEU A 19 13.76 18.77 24.30
CA LEU A 19 13.15 19.37 25.49
C LEU A 19 12.78 20.85 25.26
N GLU A 20 13.70 21.64 24.70
CA GLU A 20 13.43 23.04 24.33
C GLU A 20 12.25 23.15 23.36
N TRP A 21 12.26 22.35 22.29
CA TRP A 21 11.16 22.30 21.33
C TRP A 21 9.83 21.92 22.00
N ALA A 22 9.84 20.98 22.94
CA ALA A 22 8.65 20.57 23.69
C ALA A 22 8.12 21.68 24.62
N LEU A 23 9.02 22.41 25.30
CA LEU A 23 8.68 23.54 26.16
C LEU A 23 8.05 24.69 25.37
N ASP A 24 8.54 24.96 24.15
CA ASP A 24 7.97 25.95 23.24
C ASP A 24 6.51 25.67 22.86
N GLN A 25 6.07 24.41 22.96
CA GLN A 25 4.69 24.03 22.62
C GLN A 25 3.66 24.45 23.67
N LYS A 26 4.10 24.93 24.84
CA LYS A 26 3.24 25.38 25.96
C LYS A 26 2.16 24.35 26.32
N ALA A 27 2.55 23.07 26.37
CA ALA A 27 1.64 21.99 26.75
C ALA A 27 1.24 22.10 28.23
N ALA A 28 0.06 21.58 28.57
CA ALA A 28 -0.45 21.61 29.94
C ALA A 28 0.32 20.69 30.91
N SER A 29 1.03 19.68 30.38
CA SER A 29 1.86 18.75 31.13
C SER A 29 3.00 18.24 30.24
N LEU A 30 4.22 18.28 30.79
CA LEU A 30 5.44 17.76 30.16
C LEU A 30 6.09 16.78 31.15
N LEU A 31 6.33 15.55 30.68
CA LEU A 31 7.04 14.51 31.42
C LEU A 31 8.39 14.25 30.74
N LEU A 32 9.49 14.51 31.44
CA LEU A 32 10.85 14.21 31.02
C LEU A 32 11.27 12.82 31.53
N VAL A 33 11.67 11.93 30.63
CA VAL A 33 11.93 10.52 30.94
C VAL A 33 13.33 10.11 30.53
N GLU A 34 14.15 9.70 31.48
CA GLU A 34 15.41 9.02 31.22
C GLU A 34 15.24 7.51 31.43
N VAL A 35 15.74 6.73 30.47
CA VAL A 35 15.74 5.27 30.56
C VAL A 35 17.18 4.79 30.69
N VAL A 36 17.50 4.23 31.86
CA VAL A 36 18.85 3.75 32.17
C VAL A 36 18.94 2.26 31.85
N ASP A 37 19.98 1.85 31.13
CA ASP A 37 20.16 0.43 30.76
C ASP A 37 20.57 -0.38 31.99
N GLY A 38 19.87 -1.49 32.26
CA GLY A 38 20.15 -2.38 33.39
C GLY A 38 21.41 -3.24 33.19
N LEU A 39 21.99 -3.25 31.99
CA LEU A 39 23.17 -4.05 31.62
C LEU A 39 24.52 -3.40 32.00
N ASP A 40 24.56 -2.10 32.33
CA ASP A 40 25.78 -1.43 32.83
C ASP A 40 26.24 -1.92 34.22
N ARG A 41 25.53 -2.89 34.81
CA ARG A 41 25.94 -3.60 36.02
C ARG A 41 27.23 -4.42 35.89
N PHE A 42 27.80 -4.57 34.69
CA PHE A 42 28.91 -5.49 34.44
C PHE A 42 30.22 -4.85 33.94
N SER A 43 30.31 -3.52 33.81
CA SER A 43 31.44 -2.86 33.11
C SER A 43 32.34 -1.93 33.95
N GLY A 44 32.07 -1.70 35.24
CA GLY A 44 32.86 -0.76 36.05
C GLY A 44 33.13 -1.20 37.50
N ASP A 45 34.31 -0.84 38.01
CA ASP A 45 34.88 -1.16 39.34
C ASP A 45 34.17 -0.50 40.55
N ASP A 46 33.02 0.17 40.36
CA ASP A 46 32.28 0.85 41.44
C ASP A 46 30.87 0.27 41.58
N LEU A 47 30.75 -0.79 42.38
CA LEU A 47 29.50 -1.50 42.67
C LEU A 47 28.54 -0.71 43.61
N SER A 48 28.80 0.58 43.86
CA SER A 48 28.11 1.37 44.89
C SER A 48 27.18 2.48 44.38
N ALA A 49 27.31 2.92 43.12
CA ALA A 49 26.45 3.95 42.54
C ALA A 49 25.14 3.33 42.00
N ASP A 50 23.98 3.79 42.50
CA ASP A 50 22.68 3.42 41.92
C ASP A 50 22.49 4.20 40.61
N PRO A 51 22.49 3.56 39.42
CA PRO A 51 22.31 4.26 38.15
C PRO A 51 20.98 5.03 38.06
N ARG A 52 20.00 4.72 38.91
CA ARG A 52 18.78 5.52 39.03
C ARG A 52 19.01 6.87 39.72
N ALA A 53 19.95 6.95 40.65
CA ALA A 53 20.29 8.19 41.34
C ALA A 53 20.97 9.17 40.37
N ASP A 54 21.91 8.69 39.56
CA ASP A 54 22.60 9.50 38.55
C ASP A 54 21.63 9.98 37.46
N GLY A 55 20.77 9.07 36.96
CA GLY A 55 19.72 9.43 36.02
C GLY A 55 18.71 10.44 36.60
N ALA A 56 18.35 10.33 37.88
CA ALA A 56 17.45 11.26 38.55
C ALA A 56 18.04 12.67 38.62
N VAL A 57 19.32 12.80 39.00
CA VAL A 57 20.03 14.08 39.01
C VAL A 57 20.08 14.70 37.61
N SER A 58 20.34 13.87 36.58
CA SER A 58 20.38 14.28 35.18
C SER A 58 19.04 14.86 34.70
N VAL A 59 17.92 14.14 34.86
CA VAL A 59 16.60 14.65 34.43
C VAL A 59 16.09 15.81 35.28
N GLU A 60 16.34 15.82 36.59
CA GLU A 60 15.92 16.92 37.48
C GLU A 60 16.66 18.22 37.16
N THR A 61 17.96 18.14 36.86
CA THR A 61 18.75 19.29 36.44
C THR A 61 18.22 19.85 35.12
N ALA A 62 17.98 18.98 34.15
CA ALA A 62 17.44 19.37 32.84
C ALA A 62 16.04 20.00 32.93
N ALA A 63 15.17 19.44 33.78
CA ALA A 63 13.85 20.00 34.07
C ALA A 63 13.97 21.41 34.69
N ALA A 64 14.80 21.58 35.72
CA ALA A 64 15.00 22.87 36.38
C ALA A 64 15.62 23.93 35.45
N ASP A 65 16.54 23.53 34.56
CA ASP A 65 17.08 24.39 33.50
C ASP A 65 15.97 24.83 32.53
N GLY A 66 15.14 23.89 32.07
CA GLY A 66 14.02 24.14 31.17
C GLY A 66 12.97 25.08 31.78
N GLU A 67 12.57 24.86 33.02
CA GLU A 67 11.60 25.71 33.74
C GLU A 67 12.13 27.13 33.96
N ARG A 68 13.44 27.29 34.19
CA ARG A 68 14.08 28.61 34.25
C ARG A 68 14.06 29.35 32.92
N ALA A 69 14.27 28.63 31.82
CA ALA A 69 14.25 29.21 30.47
C ALA A 69 12.83 29.51 29.97
N HIS A 70 11.81 28.78 30.45
CA HIS A 70 10.41 28.92 30.03
C HIS A 70 9.48 29.18 31.24
N PRO A 71 9.36 30.45 31.68
CA PRO A 71 8.53 30.81 32.84
C PRO A 71 7.08 30.32 32.70
N GLY A 72 6.63 29.51 33.66
CA GLY A 72 5.27 28.95 33.71
C GLY A 72 5.14 27.53 33.15
N ALA A 73 6.22 26.95 32.62
CA ALA A 73 6.28 25.51 32.36
C ALA A 73 6.41 24.72 33.68
N VAL A 74 5.81 23.53 33.72
CA VAL A 74 6.00 22.54 34.79
C VAL A 74 6.47 21.25 34.13
N VAL A 75 7.63 20.76 34.56
CA VAL A 75 8.27 19.56 34.00
C VAL A 75 8.33 18.48 35.07
N ASP A 76 7.48 17.46 34.93
CA ASP A 76 7.58 16.25 35.74
C ASP A 76 8.76 15.41 35.24
N THR A 77 9.47 14.73 36.15
CA THR A 77 10.60 13.86 35.79
C THR A 77 10.34 12.41 36.15
N ARG A 78 10.88 11.47 35.36
CA ARG A 78 10.80 10.04 35.66
C ARG A 78 12.02 9.29 35.14
N VAL A 79 12.56 8.41 35.99
CA VAL A 79 13.64 7.49 35.60
C VAL A 79 13.07 6.08 35.47
N LEU A 80 13.32 5.44 34.34
CA LEU A 80 12.94 4.06 34.05
C LEU A 80 14.19 3.19 33.89
N VAL A 81 14.05 1.88 34.07
CA VAL A 81 15.14 0.91 33.84
C VAL A 81 14.69 -0.08 32.79
N GLY A 82 15.46 -0.23 31.72
CA GLY A 82 15.15 -1.13 30.62
C GLY A 82 15.71 -0.67 29.29
N HIS A 83 15.22 -1.23 28.18
CA HIS A 83 15.61 -0.81 26.84
C HIS A 83 14.87 0.49 26.46
N PRO A 84 15.55 1.60 26.11
CA PRO A 84 14.94 2.93 25.92
C PRO A 84 13.75 2.94 24.97
N VAL A 85 13.87 2.29 23.80
CA VAL A 85 12.78 2.23 22.81
C VAL A 85 11.54 1.50 23.36
N GLU A 86 11.71 0.48 24.19
CA GLU A 86 10.58 -0.31 24.69
C GLU A 86 9.84 0.42 25.81
N GLU A 87 10.59 1.03 26.73
CA GLU A 87 10.02 1.80 27.83
C GLU A 87 9.33 3.07 27.34
N LEU A 88 9.96 3.82 26.42
CA LEU A 88 9.34 5.02 25.85
C LEU A 88 8.12 4.68 24.99
N ALA A 89 8.14 3.57 24.22
CA ALA A 89 6.96 3.12 23.48
C ALA A 89 5.79 2.74 24.42
N ARG A 90 6.06 2.20 25.61
CA ARG A 90 5.00 1.92 26.62
C ARG A 90 4.32 3.18 27.14
N LEU A 91 4.99 4.33 27.09
CA LEU A 91 4.41 5.62 27.48
C LEU A 91 3.64 6.30 26.35
N SER A 92 3.66 5.75 25.13
CA SER A 92 2.92 6.30 24.00
C SER A 92 1.45 5.87 24.02
N GLY A 93 0.58 6.71 23.44
CA GLY A 93 -0.84 6.42 23.31
C GLY A 93 -1.63 7.59 22.72
N PRO A 94 -2.95 7.41 22.51
CA PRO A 94 -3.81 8.48 22.02
C PRO A 94 -3.79 9.69 22.98
N GLY A 95 -3.42 10.87 22.46
CA GLY A 95 -3.30 12.10 23.25
C GLY A 95 -1.95 12.30 23.95
N ILE A 96 -0.97 11.42 23.71
CA ILE A 96 0.42 11.63 24.12
C ILE A 96 1.27 11.85 22.88
N LEU A 97 1.98 12.98 22.82
CA LEU A 97 3.03 13.19 21.82
C LEU A 97 4.39 12.86 22.46
N LEU A 98 4.97 11.76 22.00
CA LEU A 98 6.31 11.34 22.40
C LEU A 98 7.34 12.15 21.62
N VAL A 99 8.24 12.84 22.30
CA VAL A 99 9.27 13.70 21.71
C VAL A 99 10.63 13.10 21.99
N VAL A 100 11.45 12.92 20.95
CA VAL A 100 12.82 12.44 21.10
C VAL A 100 13.79 13.21 20.23
N GLY A 101 14.99 13.42 20.77
CA GLY A 101 16.10 13.97 19.99
C GLY A 101 16.63 12.95 18.99
N ASP A 102 17.05 13.43 17.82
CA ASP A 102 17.84 12.66 16.87
C ASP A 102 19.13 13.42 16.50
N ARG A 103 20.21 12.68 16.28
CA ARG A 103 21.49 13.27 15.88
C ARG A 103 21.58 13.25 14.36
N ARG A 104 21.81 14.40 13.72
CA ARG A 104 22.29 14.37 12.33
C ARG A 104 23.63 13.64 12.33
N ARG A 105 23.74 12.55 11.58
CA ARG A 105 24.99 11.79 11.47
C ARG A 105 26.04 12.67 10.77
N SER A 106 26.96 13.27 11.54
CA SER A 106 28.13 13.92 10.96
C SER A 106 29.18 12.88 10.59
N LEU A 107 29.53 12.79 9.30
CA LEU A 107 30.80 12.35 8.67
C LEU A 107 31.59 11.10 9.17
N LEU A 108 31.16 10.37 10.19
CA LEU A 108 31.82 9.14 10.68
C LEU A 108 30.90 7.91 10.47
N PRO A 109 31.23 6.97 9.57
CA PRO A 109 30.30 5.94 9.10
C PRO A 109 30.08 4.71 10.01
N MET A 110 30.54 4.69 11.28
CA MET A 110 30.81 3.41 11.96
C MET A 110 29.79 2.90 13.01
N ARG A 111 28.53 3.39 13.04
CA ARG A 111 27.48 2.76 13.89
C ARG A 111 26.11 2.71 13.19
N GLY A 112 25.89 1.64 12.43
CA GLY A 112 24.68 1.35 11.65
C GLY A 112 23.46 0.86 12.44
N GLY A 113 22.94 1.67 13.36
CA GLY A 113 21.63 1.42 13.99
C GLY A 113 20.57 2.43 13.52
N TRP A 114 19.32 2.00 13.31
CA TRP A 114 18.17 2.92 13.21
C TRP A 114 18.22 3.93 14.37
N SER A 115 17.92 5.21 14.13
CA SER A 115 17.85 6.19 15.22
C SER A 115 16.78 5.78 16.24
N VAL A 116 16.95 6.20 17.49
CA VAL A 116 15.96 5.95 18.55
C VAL A 116 14.59 6.49 18.13
N GLY A 117 14.55 7.65 17.46
CA GLY A 117 13.35 8.22 16.84
C GLY A 117 12.69 7.29 15.82
N ALA A 118 13.45 6.78 14.86
CA ALA A 118 12.91 5.87 13.86
C ALA A 118 12.41 4.54 14.47
N ARG A 119 13.12 3.98 15.46
CA ARG A 119 12.67 2.76 16.17
C ARG A 119 11.44 3.00 17.05
N LEU A 120 11.27 4.22 17.55
CA LEU A 120 10.11 4.61 18.35
C LEU A 120 8.89 4.88 17.49
N ALA A 121 9.01 5.64 16.40
CA ALA A 121 7.92 5.85 15.45
C ALA A 121 7.35 4.52 14.92
N ALA A 122 8.22 3.53 14.77
CA ALA A 122 7.90 2.14 14.44
C ALA A 122 7.10 1.35 15.50
N LYS A 123 7.35 1.60 16.80
CA LYS A 123 6.80 0.80 17.91
C LYS A 123 5.69 1.52 18.69
N ALA A 124 5.68 2.84 18.68
CA ALA A 124 4.76 3.66 19.44
C ALA A 124 3.30 3.47 18.98
N THR A 125 2.38 3.63 19.90
CA THR A 125 0.92 3.61 19.69
C THR A 125 0.33 5.01 19.63
N GLY A 126 1.16 6.05 19.71
CA GLY A 126 0.80 7.46 19.59
C GLY A 126 1.77 8.21 18.66
N PRO A 127 1.52 9.50 18.38
CA PRO A 127 2.39 10.32 17.55
C PRO A 127 3.80 10.47 18.16
N VAL A 128 4.82 10.46 17.30
CA VAL A 128 6.23 10.61 17.70
C VAL A 128 6.86 11.81 16.99
N ALA A 129 7.23 12.83 17.75
CA ALA A 129 8.02 13.97 17.30
C ALA A 129 9.52 13.65 17.39
N ILE A 130 10.24 13.90 16.30
CA ILE A 130 11.66 13.66 16.18
C ILE A 130 12.33 14.98 15.85
N ILE A 131 13.23 15.41 16.74
CA ILE A 131 13.82 16.73 16.74
C ILE A 131 15.33 16.61 16.54
N THR A 132 15.84 17.17 15.44
CA THR A 132 17.30 17.22 15.23
C THR A 132 17.92 18.35 16.04
N GLU A 133 19.19 18.19 16.42
CA GLU A 133 19.95 19.19 17.19
C GLU A 133 19.94 20.58 16.54
N ASP A 134 19.99 20.63 15.21
CA ASP A 134 20.04 21.86 14.40
C ASP A 134 18.68 22.26 13.83
N ALA A 135 17.59 21.68 14.35
CA ALA A 135 16.24 21.99 13.91
C ALA A 135 15.95 23.49 14.11
N PRO A 136 15.57 24.24 13.05
CA PRO A 136 15.32 25.67 13.14
C PRO A 136 14.21 25.96 14.16
N SER A 137 14.37 27.04 14.93
CA SER A 137 13.43 27.46 15.98
C SER A 137 12.45 28.54 15.54
N ASP A 138 12.69 29.17 14.40
CA ASP A 138 11.94 30.30 13.84
C ASP A 138 11.09 29.93 12.62
N GLY A 139 10.97 28.63 12.31
CA GLY A 139 10.14 28.14 11.21
C GLY A 139 8.66 28.52 11.38
N SER A 140 7.95 28.67 10.26
CA SER A 140 6.54 29.02 10.25
C SER A 140 5.72 28.11 9.33
N GLY A 141 4.51 27.77 9.74
CA GLY A 141 3.64 26.87 8.99
C GLY A 141 3.86 25.39 9.32
N VAL A 142 2.80 24.61 9.16
CA VAL A 142 2.78 23.16 9.35
C VAL A 142 2.64 22.52 7.98
N LEU A 143 3.55 21.66 7.58
CA LEU A 143 3.45 20.86 6.37
C LEU A 143 2.94 19.46 6.72
N VAL A 144 1.95 18.96 5.98
CA VAL A 144 1.55 17.56 6.03
C VAL A 144 1.66 16.94 4.65
N GLY A 145 2.32 15.79 4.60
CA GLY A 145 2.31 14.95 3.40
C GLY A 145 1.05 14.09 3.38
N ILE A 146 0.31 14.17 2.28
CA ILE A 146 -0.86 13.33 2.06
C ILE A 146 -0.65 12.39 0.88
N ASP A 147 -1.09 11.17 1.11
CA ASP A 147 -1.57 10.29 0.07
C ASP A 147 -2.97 9.84 0.50
N ASP A 148 -3.50 8.83 -0.16
CA ASP A 148 -4.86 8.37 0.08
C ASP A 148 -4.89 7.30 1.21
N SER A 149 -3.83 7.18 2.02
CA SER A 149 -3.79 6.26 3.16
C SER A 149 -4.56 6.74 4.40
N ASP A 150 -4.98 5.79 5.24
CA ASP A 150 -5.64 6.06 6.52
C ASP A 150 -4.73 6.82 7.50
N ASP A 151 -3.42 6.55 7.48
CA ASP A 151 -2.43 7.23 8.30
C ASP A 151 -2.08 8.62 7.77
N ALA A 152 -2.09 8.86 6.45
CA ALA A 152 -2.02 10.22 5.90
C ALA A 152 -3.23 11.05 6.34
N ARG A 153 -4.44 10.45 6.39
CA ARG A 153 -5.62 11.14 6.92
C ARG A 153 -5.49 11.42 8.43
N ALA A 154 -4.94 10.50 9.21
CA ALA A 154 -4.64 10.75 10.62
C ALA A 154 -3.55 11.83 10.81
N ALA A 155 -2.57 11.87 9.90
CA ALA A 155 -1.57 12.92 9.84
C ALA A 155 -2.18 14.28 9.51
N LEU A 156 -3.14 14.33 8.58
CA LEU A 156 -3.90 15.52 8.27
C LEU A 156 -4.70 16.01 9.47
N GLU A 157 -5.43 15.13 10.17
CA GLU A 157 -6.17 15.45 11.40
C GLU A 157 -5.24 16.04 12.47
N PHE A 158 -4.10 15.38 12.71
CA PHE A 158 -3.10 15.85 13.68
C PHE A 158 -2.51 17.21 13.27
N ALA A 159 -2.11 17.35 12.01
CA ALA A 159 -1.49 18.55 11.48
C ALA A 159 -2.45 19.75 11.51
N ALA A 160 -3.72 19.55 11.16
CA ALA A 160 -4.75 20.58 11.23
C ALA A 160 -5.02 21.02 12.67
N ALA A 161 -5.14 20.07 13.60
CA ALA A 161 -5.29 20.38 15.01
C ALA A 161 -4.05 21.09 15.59
N TRP A 162 -2.85 20.73 15.14
CA TRP A 162 -1.62 21.40 15.52
C TRP A 162 -1.56 22.83 14.98
N ALA A 163 -1.78 23.01 13.69
CA ALA A 163 -1.75 24.31 13.00
C ALA A 163 -2.78 25.29 13.58
N ALA A 164 -4.00 24.80 13.86
CA ALA A 164 -5.05 25.60 14.49
C ALA A 164 -4.65 26.04 15.91
N ARG A 165 -4.01 25.16 16.69
CA ARG A 165 -3.52 25.46 18.05
C ARG A 165 -2.37 26.47 18.03
N THR A 166 -1.47 26.36 17.06
CA THR A 166 -0.30 27.26 16.94
C THR A 166 -0.58 28.51 16.12
N GLN A 167 -1.81 28.67 15.61
CA GLN A 167 -2.21 29.75 14.69
C GLN A 167 -1.28 29.88 13.47
N GLN A 168 -0.85 28.74 12.93
CA GLN A 168 -0.02 28.68 11.75
C GLN A 168 -0.81 28.18 10.54
N THR A 169 -0.37 28.55 9.34
CA THR A 169 -0.91 28.03 8.09
C THR A 169 -0.64 26.52 7.98
N LEU A 170 -1.65 25.74 7.61
CA LEU A 170 -1.50 24.34 7.23
C LEU A 170 -1.24 24.26 5.72
N HIS A 171 -0.09 23.71 5.35
CA HIS A 171 0.25 23.35 3.98
C HIS A 171 0.03 21.85 3.81
N VAL A 172 -0.87 21.48 2.91
CA VAL A 172 -1.17 20.10 2.55
C VAL A 172 -0.46 19.80 1.24
N LEU A 173 0.48 18.85 1.24
CA LEU A 173 1.27 18.51 0.05
C LEU A 173 0.94 17.11 -0.44
N HIS A 174 0.52 17.03 -1.70
CA HIS A 174 0.39 15.78 -2.41
C HIS A 174 1.46 15.70 -3.51
N ALA A 175 2.37 14.75 -3.36
CA ALA A 175 3.40 14.48 -4.36
C ALA A 175 3.07 13.20 -5.13
N TRP A 176 2.98 13.33 -6.44
CA TRP A 176 2.83 12.21 -7.36
C TRP A 176 3.87 12.34 -8.45
N ARG A 177 4.22 11.25 -9.13
CA ARG A 177 5.21 11.31 -10.19
C ARG A 177 4.52 11.08 -11.52
N THR A 178 4.64 12.05 -12.42
CA THR A 178 4.19 11.88 -13.81
C THR A 178 4.82 10.61 -14.36
N PRO A 179 4.02 9.60 -14.72
CA PRO A 179 4.57 8.37 -15.24
C PRO A 179 5.31 8.69 -16.55
N TYR A 180 6.52 8.14 -16.71
CA TYR A 180 7.25 8.22 -17.98
C TYR A 180 6.49 7.41 -19.05
N LEU A 181 5.58 8.08 -19.74
CA LEU A 181 4.82 7.54 -20.86
C LEU A 181 5.66 7.68 -22.13
N PHE A 182 6.42 6.65 -22.50
CA PHE A 182 7.12 6.60 -23.79
C PHE A 182 6.11 6.42 -24.95
N ASN A 183 5.43 7.48 -25.44
CA ASN A 183 4.82 7.51 -26.79
C ASN A 183 4.23 8.88 -27.27
N ASP A 184 4.31 9.13 -28.59
CA ASP A 184 3.96 10.38 -29.32
C ASP A 184 2.62 10.35 -30.10
N ARG A 185 1.64 9.51 -29.73
CA ARG A 185 0.44 9.25 -30.58
C ARG A 185 -0.94 9.30 -29.92
N VAL A 186 -1.00 9.56 -28.61
CA VAL A 186 -2.12 10.26 -27.94
C VAL A 186 -1.59 11.67 -27.67
N PRO A 187 -2.38 12.74 -27.75
CA PRO A 187 -1.96 13.99 -27.11
C PRO A 187 -1.69 13.65 -25.64
N GLN A 188 -0.42 13.61 -25.22
CA GLN A 188 -0.01 13.22 -23.86
C GLN A 188 -0.82 13.98 -22.80
N GLU A 189 -1.22 15.19 -23.17
CA GLU A 189 -2.17 16.08 -22.49
C GLU A 189 -3.40 15.35 -21.93
N VAL A 190 -4.15 14.56 -22.69
CA VAL A 190 -5.47 14.04 -22.23
C VAL A 190 -5.37 12.99 -21.12
N LEU A 191 -4.45 12.02 -21.22
CA LEU A 191 -4.28 10.99 -20.17
C LEU A 191 -3.57 11.53 -18.93
N LEU A 192 -2.64 12.47 -19.14
CA LEU A 192 -2.02 13.19 -18.03
C LEU A 192 -3.03 14.10 -17.34
N GLU A 193 -3.96 14.72 -18.08
CA GLU A 193 -5.06 15.50 -17.52
C GLU A 193 -5.98 14.65 -16.64
N GLU A 194 -6.35 13.43 -17.04
CA GLU A 194 -7.17 12.54 -16.20
C GLU A 194 -6.44 12.15 -14.91
N ILE A 195 -5.18 11.70 -15.00
CA ILE A 195 -4.37 11.33 -13.83
C ILE A 195 -4.11 12.54 -12.93
N ALA A 196 -3.78 13.70 -13.51
CA ALA A 196 -3.59 14.94 -12.77
C ALA A 196 -4.89 15.40 -12.12
N THR A 197 -6.04 15.21 -12.77
CA THR A 197 -7.36 15.51 -12.18
C THR A 197 -7.60 14.68 -10.93
N GLU A 198 -7.32 13.36 -10.97
CA GLU A 198 -7.45 12.50 -9.79
C GLU A 198 -6.56 12.95 -8.62
N HIS A 199 -5.30 13.30 -8.92
CA HIS A 199 -4.35 13.79 -7.92
C HIS A 199 -4.75 15.15 -7.35
N ALA A 200 -5.31 16.03 -8.19
CA ALA A 200 -5.85 17.33 -7.78
C ALA A 200 -7.11 17.17 -6.92
N GLU A 201 -8.00 16.23 -7.26
CA GLU A 201 -9.21 15.91 -6.48
C GLU A 201 -8.84 15.37 -5.08
N LEU A 202 -7.88 14.44 -4.99
CA LEU A 202 -7.36 13.93 -3.71
C LEU A 202 -6.86 15.08 -2.82
N LEU A 203 -6.09 16.01 -3.39
CA LEU A 203 -5.59 17.17 -2.67
C LEU A 203 -6.74 18.10 -2.25
N ALA A 204 -7.71 18.34 -3.14
CA ALA A 204 -8.87 19.18 -2.85
C ALA A 204 -9.72 18.61 -1.71
N ASP A 205 -9.95 17.30 -1.70
CA ASP A 205 -10.69 16.59 -0.66
C ASP A 205 -9.98 16.70 0.70
N ALA A 206 -8.67 16.49 0.74
CA ALA A 206 -7.89 16.65 1.97
C ALA A 206 -7.89 18.10 2.48
N VAL A 207 -7.80 19.09 1.58
CA VAL A 207 -7.90 20.50 1.95
C VAL A 207 -9.30 20.82 2.49
N ALA A 208 -10.35 20.28 1.86
CA ALA A 208 -11.73 20.44 2.32
C ALA A 208 -11.96 19.77 3.68
N GLU A 209 -11.41 18.57 3.91
CA GLU A 209 -11.47 17.87 5.20
C GLU A 209 -10.80 18.71 6.30
N ALA A 210 -9.60 19.23 6.06
CA ALA A 210 -8.90 20.07 7.04
C ALA A 210 -9.67 21.36 7.38
N ARG A 211 -10.25 22.03 6.38
CA ARG A 211 -11.12 23.21 6.59
C ARG A 211 -12.41 22.84 7.32
N GLY A 212 -12.97 21.66 7.06
CA GLY A 212 -14.14 21.15 7.75
C GLY A 212 -13.88 20.86 9.23
N LEU A 213 -12.71 20.31 9.56
CA LEU A 213 -12.27 20.07 10.94
C LEU A 213 -12.00 21.38 11.69
N HIS A 214 -11.43 22.38 11.00
CA HIS A 214 -11.04 23.67 11.59
C HIS A 214 -11.39 24.84 10.65
N PRO A 215 -12.60 25.43 10.75
CA PRO A 215 -13.08 26.45 9.80
C PRO A 215 -12.25 27.75 9.74
N GLU A 216 -11.62 28.13 10.85
CA GLU A 216 -10.79 29.35 10.95
C GLU A 216 -9.32 29.12 10.54
N LEU A 217 -8.95 27.88 10.18
CA LEU A 217 -7.59 27.54 9.83
C LEU A 217 -7.29 27.94 8.37
N ALA A 218 -6.20 28.68 8.15
CA ALA A 218 -5.65 28.88 6.82
C ALA A 218 -5.06 27.56 6.29
N VAL A 219 -5.65 27.01 5.23
CA VAL A 219 -5.22 25.76 4.59
C VAL A 219 -4.87 26.01 3.13
N GLU A 220 -3.65 25.64 2.75
CA GLU A 220 -3.11 25.73 1.38
C GLU A 220 -2.76 24.33 0.85
N GLY A 221 -3.26 23.98 -0.34
CA GLY A 221 -2.90 22.74 -1.03
C GLY A 221 -1.75 22.95 -2.01
N HIS A 222 -0.79 22.02 -2.04
CA HIS A 222 0.38 22.01 -2.91
C HIS A 222 0.47 20.68 -3.63
N GLU A 223 0.26 20.70 -4.94
CA GLU A 223 0.47 19.53 -5.79
C GLU A 223 1.88 19.59 -6.38
N VAL A 224 2.63 18.50 -6.29
CA VAL A 224 4.01 18.44 -6.79
C VAL A 224 4.21 17.20 -7.64
N ASP A 225 4.69 17.41 -8.87
CA ASP A 225 5.23 16.31 -9.69
C ASP A 225 6.65 15.96 -9.21
N GLY A 226 6.79 14.85 -8.49
CA GLY A 226 8.08 14.46 -7.92
C GLY A 226 8.05 13.24 -7.02
N VAL A 227 9.22 12.93 -6.46
CA VAL A 227 9.37 11.87 -5.45
C VAL A 227 8.92 12.41 -4.09
N ALA A 228 7.94 11.76 -3.47
CA ALA A 228 7.25 12.28 -2.29
C ALA A 228 8.17 12.73 -1.15
N ALA A 229 9.12 11.89 -0.71
CA ALA A 229 10.03 12.26 0.38
C ALA A 229 10.85 13.51 0.04
N ARG A 230 11.34 13.61 -1.19
CA ARG A 230 12.11 14.77 -1.65
C ARG A 230 11.25 16.03 -1.69
N SER A 231 10.08 15.96 -2.31
CA SER A 231 9.15 17.08 -2.40
C SER A 231 8.72 17.57 -1.02
N LEU A 232 8.51 16.65 -0.07
CA LEU A 232 8.19 16.98 1.31
C LEU A 232 9.36 17.64 2.03
N LEU A 233 10.59 17.14 1.90
CA LEU A 233 11.76 17.75 2.54
C LEU A 233 12.10 19.13 1.97
N GLU A 234 12.01 19.30 0.65
CA GLU A 234 12.21 20.59 0.00
C GLU A 234 11.13 21.59 0.42
N ALA A 235 9.86 21.16 0.44
CA ALA A 235 8.77 21.99 0.94
C ALA A 235 8.85 22.21 2.46
N ALA A 236 9.41 21.30 3.24
CA ALA A 236 9.52 21.46 4.68
C ALA A 236 10.53 22.55 5.07
N ALA A 237 11.46 22.93 4.19
CA ALA A 237 12.45 23.95 4.46
C ALA A 237 11.81 25.27 4.92
N GLY A 238 12.26 25.79 6.07
CA GLY A 238 11.74 27.03 6.67
C GLY A 238 10.39 26.89 7.39
N ARG A 239 9.82 25.68 7.46
CA ARG A 239 8.56 25.43 8.17
C ARG A 239 8.78 24.98 9.61
N ALA A 240 7.77 25.20 10.45
CA ALA A 240 7.84 24.91 11.88
C ALA A 240 7.73 23.41 12.19
N LEU A 241 6.99 22.68 11.35
CA LEU A 241 6.70 21.27 11.56
C LEU A 241 6.42 20.57 10.23
N LEU A 242 6.99 19.38 10.06
CA LEU A 242 6.57 18.40 9.06
C LEU A 242 5.79 17.28 9.76
N VAL A 243 4.64 16.90 9.22
CA VAL A 243 3.83 15.78 9.70
C VAL A 243 3.67 14.77 8.57
N VAL A 244 3.94 13.51 8.87
CA VAL A 244 3.75 12.42 7.92
C VAL A 244 3.13 11.21 8.60
N GLY A 245 2.31 10.48 7.85
CA GLY A 245 1.87 9.15 8.25
C GLY A 245 3.06 8.19 8.34
N ASP A 246 2.89 7.10 9.08
CA ASP A 246 3.86 6.01 9.13
C ASP A 246 3.96 5.21 7.81
N GLY A 247 3.20 5.57 6.77
CA GLY A 247 3.30 5.05 5.41
C GLY A 247 2.44 3.81 5.19
N GLY A 248 1.27 3.78 5.79
CA GLY A 248 0.36 2.67 5.71
C GLY A 248 -0.29 2.51 4.34
N VAL A 249 -0.13 1.32 3.74
CA VAL A 249 -0.79 0.88 2.51
C VAL A 249 -0.11 1.36 1.21
N SER A 250 1.22 1.33 1.19
CA SER A 250 1.91 0.77 0.02
C SER A 250 3.08 -0.12 0.45
N ARG A 251 2.89 -1.44 0.26
CA ARG A 251 3.90 -2.51 0.22
C ARG A 251 4.71 -2.73 1.52
N LEU A 252 4.82 -4.00 1.92
CA LEU A 252 5.73 -4.53 2.96
C LEU A 252 5.20 -4.49 4.38
N GLU A 253 4.51 -5.56 4.77
CA GLU A 253 3.99 -5.75 6.12
C GLU A 253 5.05 -5.95 7.22
N ARG A 254 6.29 -5.46 7.08
CA ARG A 254 7.33 -5.57 8.12
C ARG A 254 8.49 -4.55 8.08
N MET A 255 8.38 -3.45 7.33
CA MET A 255 9.15 -2.23 7.67
C MET A 255 8.24 -1.39 8.55
N LEU A 256 8.61 -1.19 9.82
CA LEU A 256 7.75 -0.53 10.81
C LEU A 256 7.44 0.96 10.47
N ILE A 257 8.05 1.52 9.41
CA ILE A 257 7.79 2.84 8.81
C ILE A 257 7.92 2.69 7.28
N GLY A 258 6.95 3.16 6.50
CA GLY A 258 6.94 3.11 5.04
C GLY A 258 8.07 3.92 4.40
N SER A 259 8.35 3.67 3.11
CA SER A 259 9.54 4.20 2.42
C SER A 259 9.66 5.73 2.47
N VAL A 260 8.54 6.47 2.36
CA VAL A 260 8.54 7.94 2.45
C VAL A 260 8.90 8.40 3.87
N GLY A 261 8.29 7.80 4.90
CA GLY A 261 8.61 8.10 6.29
C GLY A 261 10.06 7.77 6.63
N HIS A 262 10.59 6.64 6.12
CA HIS A 262 11.99 6.26 6.30
C HIS A 262 12.95 7.25 5.64
N ASP A 263 12.72 7.61 4.36
CA ASP A 263 13.56 8.58 3.63
C ASP A 263 13.58 9.95 4.33
N ILE A 264 12.44 10.38 4.88
CA ILE A 264 12.35 11.61 5.67
C ILE A 264 13.16 11.50 6.96
N LEU A 265 13.07 10.38 7.68
CA LEU A 265 13.78 10.17 8.95
C LEU A 265 15.29 10.16 8.80
N VAL A 266 15.80 9.67 7.67
CA VAL A 266 17.25 9.68 7.39
C VAL A 266 17.72 11.07 6.94
N ASN A 267 16.83 11.93 6.44
CA ASN A 267 17.14 13.24 5.87
C ASN A 267 16.45 14.40 6.60
N LEU A 268 16.14 14.24 7.89
CA LEU A 268 15.39 15.23 8.68
C LEU A 268 16.03 16.62 8.60
N ALA A 269 15.23 17.61 8.22
CA ALA A 269 15.64 19.00 8.11
C ALA A 269 14.88 19.95 9.06
N VAL A 270 13.71 19.51 9.53
CA VAL A 270 12.84 20.27 10.44
C VAL A 270 12.24 19.33 11.49
N PRO A 271 11.70 19.86 12.61
CA PRO A 271 10.90 19.07 13.53
C PRO A 271 9.86 18.25 12.78
N THR A 272 9.90 16.93 12.95
CA THR A 272 9.05 16.02 12.17
C THR A 272 8.25 15.11 13.09
N VAL A 273 6.94 15.03 12.87
CA VAL A 273 6.04 14.14 13.59
C VAL A 273 5.63 12.98 12.69
N ILE A 274 5.87 11.76 13.16
CA ILE A 274 5.37 10.54 12.54
C ILE A 274 4.09 10.11 13.24
N ILE A 275 3.03 9.88 12.46
CA ILE A 275 1.72 9.45 12.95
C ILE A 275 1.53 7.97 12.64
N GLY A 276 1.58 7.13 13.69
CA GLY A 276 1.38 5.69 13.56
C GLY A 276 -0.10 5.29 13.45
N ARG A 277 -0.43 4.22 12.72
CA ARG A 277 -1.82 3.68 12.57
C ARG A 277 -2.57 3.43 13.88
N LYS A 278 -1.84 3.09 14.96
CA LYS A 278 -2.43 2.78 16.28
C LYS A 278 -2.79 4.03 17.09
N SER A 279 -2.47 5.22 16.59
CA SER A 279 -2.66 6.51 17.28
C SER A 279 -4.09 7.03 17.26
N ARG A 280 -5.00 6.43 16.48
CA ARG A 280 -6.42 6.81 16.47
C ARG A 280 -7.18 6.11 17.60
N ALA A 281 -8.07 6.84 18.26
CA ALA A 281 -9.14 6.19 19.03
C ALA A 281 -9.90 5.23 18.09
N PRO A 282 -10.15 3.97 18.48
CA PRO A 282 -10.81 3.02 17.60
C PRO A 282 -12.17 3.59 17.20
N LYS A 283 -12.43 3.73 15.90
CA LYS A 283 -13.83 3.86 15.43
C LYS A 283 -14.58 2.67 16.02
N PRO A 284 -15.82 2.84 16.53
CA PRO A 284 -16.62 1.71 16.98
C PRO A 284 -16.62 0.69 15.85
N LYS A 285 -16.06 -0.50 16.14
CA LYS A 285 -15.97 -1.62 15.21
C LYS A 285 -17.38 -1.80 14.65
N PRO A 286 -17.61 -1.63 13.32
CA PRO A 286 -18.86 -2.12 12.76
C PRO A 286 -18.99 -3.56 13.22
N ALA A 287 -20.17 -3.93 13.75
CA ALA A 287 -20.42 -5.25 14.35
C ALA A 287 -19.69 -6.30 13.52
N ALA A 288 -18.78 -7.06 14.17
CA ALA A 288 -17.79 -7.89 13.51
C ALA A 288 -18.41 -8.55 12.28
N ALA A 289 -18.00 -8.11 11.09
CA ALA A 289 -18.30 -8.85 9.88
C ALA A 289 -17.88 -10.30 10.19
N ALA A 290 -18.76 -11.25 9.88
CA ALA A 290 -18.51 -12.67 10.11
C ALA A 290 -17.08 -13.00 9.64
N PRO A 291 -16.33 -13.86 10.35
CA PRO A 291 -14.97 -14.22 9.97
C PRO A 291 -14.96 -14.53 8.47
N VAL A 292 -14.24 -13.70 7.72
CA VAL A 292 -14.15 -13.85 6.28
C VAL A 292 -13.61 -15.25 6.04
N PRO A 293 -14.35 -16.12 5.35
CA PRO A 293 -13.89 -17.48 5.12
C PRO A 293 -12.54 -17.42 4.39
N PRO A 294 -11.62 -18.35 4.68
CA PRO A 294 -10.32 -18.37 4.03
C PRO A 294 -10.53 -18.34 2.51
N PRO A 295 -9.72 -17.56 1.76
CA PRO A 295 -9.85 -17.49 0.32
C PRO A 295 -9.77 -18.89 -0.26
N ARG A 296 -10.73 -19.26 -1.11
CA ARG A 296 -10.76 -20.55 -1.80
C ARG A 296 -10.47 -20.31 -3.26
N PRO A 297 -9.83 -21.26 -3.95
CA PRO A 297 -9.69 -21.17 -5.39
C PRO A 297 -11.08 -21.19 -6.05
N PRO A 298 -11.31 -20.38 -7.10
CA PRO A 298 -12.59 -20.34 -7.79
C PRO A 298 -12.92 -21.70 -8.41
N THR A 299 -14.18 -22.13 -8.27
CA THR A 299 -14.66 -23.40 -8.83
C THR A 299 -15.44 -23.23 -10.13
N ARG A 300 -16.03 -22.05 -10.37
CA ARG A 300 -16.74 -21.72 -11.61
C ARG A 300 -15.85 -20.92 -12.55
N THR A 301 -15.93 -21.20 -13.85
CA THR A 301 -15.23 -20.46 -14.90
C THR A 301 -16.23 -19.81 -15.85
N ILE A 302 -16.10 -18.49 -16.04
CA ILE A 302 -16.82 -17.72 -17.06
C ILE A 302 -15.79 -17.12 -18.01
N VAL A 303 -16.02 -17.20 -19.32
CA VAL A 303 -15.16 -16.60 -20.34
C VAL A 303 -15.92 -15.51 -21.08
N ALA A 304 -15.36 -14.30 -21.16
CA ALA A 304 -15.91 -13.23 -21.97
C ALA A 304 -15.58 -13.45 -23.45
N TRP A 305 -16.60 -13.48 -24.30
CA TRP A 305 -16.49 -13.67 -25.75
C TRP A 305 -16.80 -12.38 -26.49
N GLY A 306 -15.82 -11.89 -27.25
CA GLY A 306 -15.92 -10.69 -28.08
C GLY A 306 -16.07 -10.97 -29.58
N GLY A 307 -15.97 -12.23 -30.01
CA GLY A 307 -15.97 -12.58 -31.44
C GLY A 307 -14.62 -12.39 -32.12
N ASP A 308 -13.55 -12.22 -31.36
CA ASP A 308 -12.20 -11.93 -31.83
C ASP A 308 -11.20 -13.01 -31.42
N GLU A 309 -10.00 -12.96 -32.01
CA GLU A 309 -8.95 -13.95 -31.74
C GLU A 309 -8.48 -13.96 -30.28
N PRO A 310 -8.32 -12.81 -29.58
CA PRO A 310 -8.01 -12.81 -28.15
C PRO A 310 -9.04 -13.55 -27.30
N SER A 311 -10.33 -13.33 -27.54
CA SER A 311 -11.38 -14.06 -26.80
C SER A 311 -11.42 -15.55 -27.15
N ARG A 312 -10.99 -15.96 -28.35
CA ARG A 312 -10.74 -17.38 -28.67
C ARG A 312 -9.61 -17.95 -27.83
N SER A 313 -8.46 -17.28 -27.74
CA SER A 313 -7.35 -17.72 -26.89
C SER A 313 -7.75 -17.85 -25.41
N ALA A 314 -8.63 -16.97 -24.93
CA ALA A 314 -9.19 -17.07 -23.58
C ALA A 314 -10.06 -18.32 -23.38
N VAL A 315 -10.90 -18.68 -24.36
CA VAL A 315 -11.70 -19.92 -24.32
C VAL A 315 -10.79 -21.15 -24.35
N GLU A 316 -9.81 -21.18 -25.24
CA GLU A 316 -8.85 -22.29 -25.36
C GLU A 316 -8.01 -22.46 -24.10
N TRP A 317 -7.54 -21.37 -23.51
CA TRP A 317 -6.82 -21.39 -22.24
C TRP A 317 -7.71 -21.90 -21.09
N ALA A 318 -8.97 -21.46 -21.03
CA ALA A 318 -9.91 -21.90 -20.00
C ALA A 318 -10.24 -23.40 -20.12
N LEU A 319 -10.39 -23.91 -21.35
CA LEU A 319 -10.56 -25.34 -21.64
C LEU A 319 -9.33 -26.15 -21.22
N ALA A 320 -8.12 -25.69 -21.58
CA ALA A 320 -6.87 -26.36 -21.21
C ALA A 320 -6.66 -26.41 -19.69
N ARG A 321 -7.16 -25.41 -18.97
CA ARG A 321 -7.09 -25.33 -17.50
C ARG A 321 -8.07 -26.27 -16.79
N GLN A 322 -9.19 -26.63 -17.41
CA GLN A 322 -10.28 -27.36 -16.77
C GLN A 322 -10.35 -28.81 -17.26
N SER A 323 -10.20 -29.77 -16.36
CA SER A 323 -10.20 -31.20 -16.71
C SER A 323 -11.59 -31.84 -16.75
N SER A 324 -12.61 -31.20 -16.16
CA SER A 324 -13.99 -31.68 -16.11
C SER A 324 -14.98 -30.56 -15.73
N GLY A 325 -16.28 -30.80 -15.93
CA GLY A 325 -17.34 -29.84 -15.60
C GLY A 325 -17.73 -28.99 -16.81
N SER A 326 -18.18 -27.77 -16.55
CA SER A 326 -18.62 -26.84 -17.60
C SER A 326 -17.97 -25.47 -17.48
N ILE A 327 -17.87 -24.79 -18.62
CA ILE A 327 -17.44 -23.41 -18.76
C ILE A 327 -18.59 -22.63 -19.40
N GLU A 328 -18.88 -21.48 -18.83
CA GLU A 328 -19.86 -20.56 -19.38
C GLU A 328 -19.15 -19.54 -20.27
N VAL A 329 -19.61 -19.38 -21.50
CA VAL A 329 -19.11 -18.38 -22.44
C VAL A 329 -20.15 -17.29 -22.58
N VAL A 330 -19.77 -16.05 -22.27
CA VAL A 330 -20.69 -14.91 -22.22
C VAL A 330 -20.28 -13.87 -23.24
N MET A 331 -21.20 -13.56 -24.16
CA MET A 331 -21.08 -12.41 -25.05
C MET A 331 -21.95 -11.26 -24.53
N ILE A 332 -21.39 -10.05 -24.45
CA ILE A 332 -22.17 -8.87 -24.06
C ILE A 332 -22.64 -8.15 -25.32
N ALA A 333 -23.96 -8.13 -25.54
CA ALA A 333 -24.59 -7.31 -26.57
C ALA A 333 -24.69 -5.87 -26.06
N ASP A 334 -23.93 -4.96 -26.66
CA ASP A 334 -23.88 -3.56 -26.26
C ASP A 334 -25.19 -2.83 -26.60
N GLU A 335 -25.83 -2.22 -25.60
CA GLU A 335 -27.06 -1.43 -25.77
C GLU A 335 -26.82 -0.05 -26.39
N SER A 336 -25.56 0.40 -26.51
CA SER A 336 -25.23 1.75 -26.99
C SER A 336 -25.61 2.00 -28.47
N ALA A 337 -25.84 0.94 -29.26
CA ALA A 337 -26.00 1.04 -30.70
C ALA A 337 -27.46 0.96 -31.22
N VAL A 338 -28.43 0.49 -30.42
CA VAL A 338 -29.79 0.20 -30.91
C VAL A 338 -30.87 0.52 -29.87
N VAL A 339 -32.01 1.06 -30.31
CA VAL A 339 -33.16 1.34 -29.42
C VAL A 339 -33.63 0.04 -28.75
N PRO A 340 -33.65 -0.03 -27.40
CA PRO A 340 -34.08 -1.22 -26.67
C PRO A 340 -35.50 -1.65 -27.06
N GLY A 341 -35.67 -2.95 -27.36
CA GLY A 341 -36.97 -3.53 -27.72
C GLY A 341 -37.37 -3.43 -29.20
N SER A 342 -36.52 -2.87 -30.06
CA SER A 342 -36.72 -2.85 -31.51
C SER A 342 -36.45 -4.20 -32.17
N GLU A 343 -36.98 -4.41 -33.38
CA GLU A 343 -36.71 -5.58 -34.23
C GLU A 343 -35.22 -5.72 -34.55
N ALA A 344 -34.54 -4.60 -34.83
CA ALA A 344 -33.09 -4.56 -35.02
C ALA A 344 -32.30 -5.04 -33.78
N ALA A 345 -32.77 -4.73 -32.57
CA ALA A 345 -32.14 -5.21 -31.34
C ALA A 345 -32.37 -6.72 -31.12
N ALA A 346 -33.48 -7.28 -31.61
CA ALA A 346 -33.74 -8.71 -31.58
C ALA A 346 -32.88 -9.47 -32.61
N GLU A 347 -32.75 -8.94 -33.83
CA GLU A 347 -31.89 -9.50 -34.88
C GLU A 347 -30.41 -9.50 -34.47
N SER A 348 -29.92 -8.40 -33.87
CA SER A 348 -28.54 -8.31 -33.36
C SER A 348 -28.23 -9.40 -32.34
N VAL A 349 -29.12 -9.62 -31.36
CA VAL A 349 -28.93 -10.68 -30.35
C VAL A 349 -28.95 -12.07 -30.99
N ALA A 350 -29.86 -12.33 -31.94
CA ALA A 350 -29.89 -13.62 -32.64
C ALA A 350 -28.61 -13.87 -33.48
N LEU A 351 -27.98 -12.82 -34.02
CA LEU A 351 -26.69 -12.92 -34.69
C LEU A 351 -25.56 -13.26 -33.72
N ASP A 352 -25.55 -12.62 -32.55
CA ASP A 352 -24.59 -12.86 -31.47
C ASP A 352 -24.72 -14.30 -30.93
N GLU A 353 -25.95 -14.77 -30.70
CA GLU A 353 -26.22 -16.15 -30.26
C GLU A 353 -25.68 -17.17 -31.27
N ARG A 354 -25.91 -16.94 -32.56
CA ARG A 354 -25.36 -17.79 -33.63
C ARG A 354 -23.83 -17.72 -33.69
N ALA A 355 -23.23 -16.57 -33.40
CA ALA A 355 -21.78 -16.42 -33.37
C ALA A 355 -21.16 -17.23 -32.22
N VAL A 356 -21.76 -17.18 -31.02
CA VAL A 356 -21.34 -17.99 -29.88
C VAL A 356 -21.52 -19.49 -30.16
N ALA A 357 -22.65 -19.90 -30.71
CA ALA A 357 -22.90 -21.31 -31.06
C ALA A 357 -21.87 -21.85 -32.08
N ARG A 358 -21.61 -21.09 -33.15
CA ARG A 358 -20.58 -21.46 -34.14
C ARG A 358 -19.19 -21.57 -33.52
N MET A 359 -18.84 -20.69 -32.60
CA MET A 359 -17.56 -20.77 -31.90
C MET A 359 -17.48 -22.05 -31.06
N ILE A 360 -18.52 -22.37 -30.30
CA ILE A 360 -18.57 -23.59 -29.46
C ILE A 360 -18.41 -24.85 -30.30
N GLU A 361 -19.00 -24.91 -31.49
CA GLU A 361 -18.84 -26.04 -32.43
C GLU A 361 -17.42 -26.15 -33.00
N GLN A 362 -16.70 -25.03 -33.12
CA GLN A 362 -15.37 -24.97 -33.74
C GLN A 362 -14.23 -25.24 -32.75
N VAL A 363 -14.42 -24.97 -31.47
CA VAL A 363 -13.37 -25.15 -30.45
C VAL A 363 -13.42 -26.58 -29.90
N GLY A 364 -12.29 -27.28 -29.93
CA GLY A 364 -12.18 -28.62 -29.37
C GLY A 364 -12.36 -28.59 -27.85
N THR A 365 -13.44 -29.18 -27.34
CA THR A 365 -13.83 -29.04 -25.92
C THR A 365 -13.11 -29.99 -24.96
N GLY A 366 -12.40 -31.01 -25.47
CA GLY A 366 -11.61 -31.93 -24.64
C GLY A 366 -12.40 -32.68 -23.55
N GLY A 367 -13.74 -32.74 -23.66
CA GLY A 367 -14.62 -33.35 -22.64
C GLY A 367 -15.22 -32.37 -21.62
N VAL A 368 -14.92 -31.07 -21.71
CA VAL A 368 -15.54 -30.01 -20.91
C VAL A 368 -16.79 -29.49 -21.62
N ALA A 369 -17.90 -29.30 -20.91
CA ALA A 369 -19.12 -28.75 -21.53
C ALA A 369 -18.99 -27.22 -21.67
N LEU A 370 -19.25 -26.69 -22.88
CA LEU A 370 -19.34 -25.24 -23.11
C LEU A 370 -20.82 -24.82 -23.17
N HIS A 371 -21.19 -23.82 -22.38
CA HIS A 371 -22.53 -23.21 -22.43
C HIS A 371 -22.43 -21.75 -22.83
N GLY A 372 -22.97 -21.40 -23.99
CA GLY A 372 -23.01 -20.02 -24.48
C GLY A 372 -24.22 -19.26 -23.98
N ARG A 373 -24.06 -18.00 -23.56
CA ARG A 373 -25.17 -17.06 -23.40
C ARG A 373 -24.82 -15.66 -23.88
N VAL A 374 -25.84 -14.93 -24.33
CA VAL A 374 -25.74 -13.51 -24.68
C VAL A 374 -26.44 -12.70 -23.59
N VAL A 375 -25.75 -11.71 -23.03
CA VAL A 375 -26.27 -10.83 -21.98
C VAL A 375 -26.26 -9.39 -22.50
N ARG A 376 -27.31 -8.63 -22.24
CA ARG A 376 -27.38 -7.21 -22.63
C ARG A 376 -26.79 -6.31 -21.55
N GLY A 377 -26.11 -5.24 -21.97
CA GLY A 377 -25.69 -4.15 -21.10
C GLY A 377 -24.30 -3.60 -21.42
N PHE A 378 -23.79 -2.74 -20.53
CA PHE A 378 -22.45 -2.18 -20.66
C PHE A 378 -21.38 -3.22 -20.31
N VAL A 379 -20.50 -3.53 -21.27
CA VAL A 379 -19.50 -4.61 -21.19
C VAL A 379 -18.80 -4.71 -19.83
N LEU A 380 -18.15 -3.64 -19.36
CA LEU A 380 -17.41 -3.65 -18.09
C LEU A 380 -18.30 -3.91 -16.88
N HIS A 381 -19.44 -3.23 -16.78
CA HIS A 381 -20.36 -3.33 -15.64
C HIS A 381 -21.05 -4.70 -15.60
N THR A 382 -21.47 -5.20 -16.75
CA THR A 382 -22.13 -6.50 -16.86
C THR A 382 -21.14 -7.59 -16.52
N LEU A 383 -19.94 -7.60 -17.12
CA LEU A 383 -18.90 -8.58 -16.81
C LEU A 383 -18.50 -8.55 -15.34
N ALA A 384 -18.30 -7.37 -14.74
CA ALA A 384 -18.00 -7.25 -13.32
C ALA A 384 -19.14 -7.80 -12.44
N GLY A 385 -20.39 -7.57 -12.84
CA GLY A 385 -21.59 -8.08 -12.15
C GLY A 385 -21.76 -9.60 -12.21
N LEU A 386 -21.06 -10.28 -13.12
CA LEU A 386 -21.03 -11.74 -13.22
C LEU A 386 -19.99 -12.39 -12.31
N THR A 387 -19.15 -11.60 -11.64
CA THR A 387 -18.09 -12.11 -10.78
C THR A 387 -18.48 -12.17 -9.31
N ASP A 388 -18.04 -13.22 -8.64
CA ASP A 388 -18.07 -13.42 -7.20
C ASP A 388 -16.80 -14.18 -6.78
N PRO A 389 -16.49 -14.34 -5.47
CA PRO A 389 -15.26 -15.00 -5.04
C PRO A 389 -15.04 -16.43 -5.54
N ASP A 390 -16.09 -17.13 -5.97
CA ASP A 390 -16.04 -18.50 -6.47
C ASP A 390 -15.98 -18.58 -8.01
N THR A 391 -16.05 -17.43 -8.68
CA THR A 391 -16.08 -17.31 -10.14
C THR A 391 -14.79 -16.72 -10.68
N LEU A 392 -14.05 -17.51 -11.47
CA LEU A 392 -12.95 -17.01 -12.31
C LEU A 392 -13.52 -16.46 -13.61
N LEU A 393 -13.41 -15.16 -13.82
CA LEU A 393 -13.72 -14.54 -15.10
C LEU A 393 -12.47 -14.47 -15.97
N VAL A 394 -12.53 -15.05 -17.16
CA VAL A 394 -11.42 -15.09 -18.13
C VAL A 394 -11.71 -14.12 -19.26
N VAL A 395 -10.74 -13.25 -19.55
CA VAL A 395 -10.80 -12.30 -20.66
C VAL A 395 -9.55 -12.41 -21.52
N GLY A 396 -9.76 -12.36 -22.84
CA GLY A 396 -8.67 -12.34 -23.81
C GLY A 396 -8.10 -10.95 -24.00
N THR A 397 -6.85 -10.87 -24.41
CA THR A 397 -6.23 -9.61 -24.82
C THR A 397 -5.25 -9.78 -26.00
N GLU A 398 -5.20 -8.81 -26.91
CA GLU A 398 -4.37 -8.89 -28.13
C GLU A 398 -2.88 -9.13 -27.82
N ASP A 399 -2.23 -9.92 -28.69
CA ASP A 399 -0.77 -10.04 -28.65
C ASP A 399 -0.10 -8.74 -29.05
N ARG A 400 1.04 -8.50 -28.43
CA ARG A 400 1.88 -7.34 -28.71
C ARG A 400 2.43 -7.36 -30.14
N ARG A 401 1.73 -6.74 -31.09
CA ARG A 401 2.24 -6.39 -32.43
C ARG A 401 1.93 -4.94 -32.80
N GLY A 402 2.45 -3.98 -32.02
CA GLY A 402 2.30 -2.55 -32.34
C GLY A 402 2.64 -1.61 -31.17
N PRO A 403 2.56 -0.27 -31.36
CA PRO A 403 2.80 0.71 -30.30
C PRO A 403 1.75 0.58 -29.17
N ARG A 404 2.18 0.85 -27.93
CA ARG A 404 1.51 0.59 -26.63
C ARG A 404 0.10 1.20 -26.39
N LEU A 405 -0.56 1.77 -27.40
CA LEU A 405 -1.77 2.60 -27.25
C LEU A 405 -3.10 1.86 -27.08
N ARG A 406 -3.23 0.61 -27.55
CA ARG A 406 -4.57 -0.03 -27.64
C ARG A 406 -5.17 -0.46 -26.28
N PHE A 407 -4.37 -0.47 -25.22
CA PHE A 407 -4.69 -1.16 -23.96
C PHE A 407 -5.27 -0.28 -22.85
N GLY A 408 -5.11 1.04 -22.90
CA GLY A 408 -5.66 1.95 -21.88
C GLY A 408 -7.20 1.94 -21.81
N LEU A 409 -7.86 1.35 -22.82
CA LEU A 409 -9.31 1.18 -22.93
C LEU A 409 -9.74 -0.29 -22.90
N SER A 410 -8.83 -1.25 -22.70
CA SER A 410 -9.17 -2.67 -22.81
C SER A 410 -9.92 -3.17 -21.57
N VAL A 411 -10.84 -4.11 -21.78
CA VAL A 411 -11.63 -4.72 -20.70
C VAL A 411 -10.72 -5.29 -19.62
N GLY A 412 -9.63 -5.99 -20.00
CA GLY A 412 -8.68 -6.56 -19.04
C GLY A 412 -7.94 -5.53 -18.18
N ALA A 413 -7.80 -4.28 -18.62
CA ALA A 413 -7.13 -3.22 -17.86
C ALA A 413 -8.03 -2.48 -16.85
N HIS A 414 -9.36 -2.63 -16.95
CA HIS A 414 -10.32 -1.94 -16.07
C HIS A 414 -11.18 -2.91 -15.26
N LEU A 415 -11.42 -4.11 -15.77
CA LEU A 415 -12.26 -5.10 -15.12
C LEU A 415 -11.74 -5.54 -13.73
N PRO A 416 -10.42 -5.69 -13.47
CA PRO A 416 -9.92 -6.05 -12.15
C PRO A 416 -10.23 -5.06 -11.03
N ALA A 417 -10.47 -3.80 -11.38
CA ALA A 417 -10.94 -2.79 -10.45
C ALA A 417 -12.43 -2.96 -10.09
N LEU A 418 -13.25 -3.37 -11.07
CA LEU A 418 -14.70 -3.44 -10.93
C LEU A 418 -15.22 -4.79 -10.39
N ALA A 419 -14.48 -5.88 -10.65
CA ALA A 419 -14.93 -7.23 -10.33
C ALA A 419 -14.83 -7.57 -8.84
N ARG A 420 -15.65 -8.55 -8.45
CA ARG A 420 -15.78 -9.08 -7.08
C ARG A 420 -15.14 -10.46 -6.92
N GLY A 421 -14.62 -11.03 -8.02
CA GLY A 421 -13.97 -12.32 -8.10
C GLY A 421 -12.63 -12.23 -8.81
N PRO A 422 -11.84 -13.33 -8.83
CA PRO A 422 -10.59 -13.38 -9.57
C PRO A 422 -10.82 -13.23 -11.08
N ILE A 423 -9.91 -12.54 -11.75
CA ILE A 423 -9.92 -12.36 -13.20
C ILE A 423 -8.64 -12.91 -13.80
N ALA A 424 -8.75 -13.77 -14.81
CA ALA A 424 -7.65 -14.18 -15.67
C ALA A 424 -7.64 -13.30 -16.93
N ILE A 425 -6.51 -12.67 -17.19
CA ILE A 425 -6.22 -11.93 -18.42
C ILE A 425 -5.27 -12.79 -19.24
N VAL A 426 -5.72 -13.22 -20.42
CA VAL A 426 -5.04 -14.21 -21.25
C VAL A 426 -4.51 -13.54 -22.51
N PRO A 427 -3.18 -13.54 -22.77
CA PRO A 427 -2.64 -13.05 -24.03
C PRO A 427 -3.07 -13.96 -25.18
N GLN A 428 -3.19 -13.40 -26.39
CA GLN A 428 -3.62 -14.14 -27.57
C GLN A 428 -2.67 -15.31 -27.92
N THR A 429 -1.37 -15.15 -27.66
CA THR A 429 -0.35 -16.21 -27.76
C THR A 429 0.13 -16.56 -26.36
N VAL A 430 -0.07 -17.81 -25.99
CA VAL A 430 0.46 -18.39 -24.76
C VAL A 430 1.61 -19.30 -25.13
N ASP A 431 2.79 -19.04 -24.57
CA ASP A 431 3.94 -19.94 -24.71
C ASP A 431 3.73 -21.19 -23.85
N THR A 432 3.39 -22.30 -24.50
CA THR A 432 3.13 -23.58 -23.84
C THR A 432 4.41 -24.31 -23.40
N SER A 433 5.60 -23.80 -23.72
CA SER A 433 6.86 -24.38 -23.26
C SER A 433 7.26 -23.94 -21.86
N LEU A 434 6.68 -22.84 -21.36
CA LEU A 434 6.89 -22.36 -20.01
C LEU A 434 6.18 -23.26 -18.99
N VAL A 435 6.76 -23.36 -17.81
CA VAL A 435 6.24 -24.13 -16.66
C VAL A 435 6.30 -23.30 -15.38
N GLY A 436 5.51 -23.67 -14.38
CA GLY A 436 5.46 -23.01 -13.08
C GLY A 436 4.41 -21.92 -12.99
N VAL A 437 4.07 -21.56 -11.75
CA VAL A 437 3.18 -20.43 -11.43
C VAL A 437 3.93 -19.47 -10.53
N ALA A 438 4.08 -18.22 -10.95
CA ALA A 438 4.66 -17.16 -10.13
C ALA A 438 3.57 -16.36 -9.42
N VAL A 439 3.79 -16.01 -8.15
CA VAL A 439 2.90 -15.14 -7.39
C VAL A 439 3.65 -14.00 -6.72
N GLY A 440 3.14 -12.78 -6.90
CA GLY A 440 3.68 -11.60 -6.24
C GLY A 440 3.22 -11.53 -4.79
N VAL A 441 4.17 -11.51 -3.84
CA VAL A 441 3.88 -11.43 -2.41
C VAL A 441 4.42 -10.13 -1.82
N ASP A 442 3.62 -9.45 -1.00
CA ASP A 442 4.02 -8.21 -0.32
C ASP A 442 3.57 -8.17 1.16
N GLY A 443 3.03 -9.29 1.65
CA GLY A 443 2.49 -9.46 3.00
C GLY A 443 1.03 -9.01 3.14
N SER A 444 0.45 -8.35 2.13
CA SER A 444 -0.96 -7.93 2.21
C SER A 444 -1.92 -9.12 2.19
N GLN A 445 -3.12 -8.95 2.77
CA GLN A 445 -4.20 -9.95 2.71
C GLN A 445 -4.57 -10.33 1.27
N SER A 446 -4.55 -9.36 0.35
CA SER A 446 -4.73 -9.62 -1.08
C SER A 446 -3.61 -10.47 -1.69
N SER A 447 -2.36 -10.29 -1.27
CA SER A 447 -1.28 -11.17 -1.72
C SER A 447 -1.39 -12.56 -1.11
N HIS A 448 -1.87 -12.69 0.14
CA HIS A 448 -2.16 -13.98 0.75
C HIS A 448 -3.27 -14.74 0.00
N ALA A 449 -4.35 -14.04 -0.40
CA ALA A 449 -5.38 -14.63 -1.25
C ALA A 449 -4.83 -15.05 -2.62
N ALA A 450 -3.96 -14.22 -3.21
CA ALA A 450 -3.25 -14.56 -4.44
C ALA A 450 -2.38 -15.82 -4.30
N VAL A 451 -1.69 -16.00 -3.16
CA VAL A 451 -0.92 -17.21 -2.87
C VAL A 451 -1.80 -18.46 -2.89
N VAL A 452 -2.99 -18.41 -2.27
CA VAL A 452 -3.90 -19.56 -2.27
C VAL A 452 -4.38 -19.91 -3.68
N VAL A 453 -4.73 -18.90 -4.48
CA VAL A 453 -5.12 -19.11 -5.89
C VAL A 453 -3.95 -19.66 -6.70
N ALA A 454 -2.75 -19.09 -6.57
CA ALA A 454 -1.56 -19.53 -7.27
C ALA A 454 -1.16 -20.97 -6.90
N ALA A 455 -1.27 -21.34 -5.62
CA ALA A 455 -1.01 -22.68 -5.14
C ALA A 455 -2.00 -23.69 -5.74
N ALA A 456 -3.27 -23.33 -5.89
CA ALA A 456 -4.26 -24.16 -6.57
C ALA A 456 -3.99 -24.30 -8.08
N GLU A 457 -3.51 -23.24 -8.74
CA GLU A 457 -3.09 -23.31 -10.15
C GLU A 457 -1.83 -24.17 -10.34
N ALA A 458 -0.85 -24.03 -9.45
CA ALA A 458 0.35 -24.87 -9.46
C ALA A 458 -0.01 -26.35 -9.22
N ALA A 459 -0.93 -26.63 -8.29
CA ALA A 459 -1.46 -27.98 -8.05
C ALA A 459 -2.15 -28.55 -9.28
N ARG A 460 -3.02 -27.78 -9.94
CA ARG A 460 -3.72 -28.19 -11.18
C ARG A 460 -2.74 -28.59 -12.27
N ARG A 461 -1.61 -27.90 -12.38
CA ARG A 461 -0.60 -28.12 -13.40
C ARG A 461 0.44 -29.17 -13.00
N GLY A 462 0.54 -29.51 -11.71
CA GLY A 462 1.62 -30.34 -11.17
C GLY A 462 2.99 -29.66 -11.26
N GLU A 463 3.02 -28.33 -11.21
CA GLU A 463 4.21 -27.51 -11.47
C GLU A 463 4.70 -26.78 -10.20
N THR A 464 5.85 -26.12 -10.31
CA THR A 464 6.46 -25.37 -9.19
C THR A 464 5.70 -24.07 -8.91
N LEU A 465 5.49 -23.76 -7.62
CA LEU A 465 4.98 -22.47 -7.16
C LEU A 465 6.16 -21.55 -6.81
N HIS A 466 6.30 -20.45 -7.54
CA HIS A 466 7.34 -19.43 -7.32
C HIS A 466 6.75 -18.26 -6.53
N LEU A 467 7.14 -18.12 -5.27
CA LEU A 467 6.79 -16.97 -4.43
C LEU A 467 7.80 -15.85 -4.69
N VAL A 468 7.35 -14.72 -5.24
CA VAL A 468 8.22 -13.63 -5.66
C VAL A 468 7.97 -12.39 -4.83
N HIS A 469 8.99 -11.96 -4.11
CA HIS A 469 8.97 -10.73 -3.33
C HIS A 469 10.08 -9.80 -3.83
N ALA A 470 9.68 -8.64 -4.37
CA ALA A 470 10.63 -7.61 -4.76
C ALA A 470 10.63 -6.47 -3.74
N TRP A 471 11.83 -6.01 -3.40
CA TRP A 471 12.05 -4.90 -2.49
C TRP A 471 13.10 -3.97 -3.09
N THR A 472 13.05 -2.68 -2.79
CA THR A 472 14.05 -1.71 -3.27
C THR A 472 14.80 -1.17 -2.06
N GLU A 473 16.12 -1.07 -2.18
CA GLU A 473 16.93 -0.37 -1.18
C GLU A 473 16.46 1.09 -1.06
N PRO A 474 16.43 1.66 0.15
CA PRO A 474 16.13 3.07 0.35
C PRO A 474 17.01 3.97 -0.52
N ALA A 475 16.43 4.97 -1.17
CA ALA A 475 17.18 5.90 -1.99
C ALA A 475 17.93 6.88 -1.09
N LEU A 476 19.23 6.64 -0.87
CA LEU A 476 20.09 7.55 -0.12
C LEU A 476 20.50 8.74 -0.99
N TYR A 477 20.10 9.96 -0.59
CA TYR A 477 20.31 11.18 -1.38
C TYR A 477 21.71 11.79 -1.20
N ASP A 478 22.46 11.38 -0.18
CA ASP A 478 23.85 11.79 0.04
C ASP A 478 24.81 10.61 -0.20
N ARG A 479 25.78 10.80 -1.11
CA ARG A 479 26.77 9.78 -1.52
C ARG A 479 27.70 9.35 -0.37
N ALA A 480 27.67 10.04 0.77
CA ALA A 480 28.42 9.68 1.98
C ALA A 480 27.75 8.57 2.81
N PHE A 481 26.47 8.26 2.58
CA PHE A 481 25.80 7.14 3.23
C PHE A 481 25.86 5.92 2.32
N LEU A 482 26.73 4.96 2.66
CA LEU A 482 26.54 3.58 2.26
C LEU A 482 25.75 2.92 3.39
N LEU A 483 24.65 2.23 3.07
CA LEU A 483 24.08 1.28 4.03
C LEU A 483 25.15 0.22 4.28
N ASP A 484 25.49 -0.04 5.53
CA ASP A 484 26.42 -1.12 5.81
C ASP A 484 25.79 -2.48 5.47
N GLU A 485 26.64 -3.47 5.18
CA GLU A 485 26.18 -4.80 4.80
C GLU A 485 25.36 -5.49 5.90
N GLU A 486 25.53 -5.10 7.16
CA GLU A 486 24.78 -5.67 8.29
C GLU A 486 23.33 -5.18 8.30
N PHE A 487 23.11 -3.89 8.04
CA PHE A 487 21.79 -3.30 7.89
C PHE A 487 21.05 -3.86 6.67
N LEU A 488 21.71 -3.95 5.51
CA LEU A 488 21.12 -4.56 4.31
C LEU A 488 20.72 -6.02 4.57
N ARG A 489 21.55 -6.79 5.28
CA ARG A 489 21.20 -8.16 5.73
C ARG A 489 20.03 -8.18 6.70
N SER A 490 19.91 -7.19 7.59
CA SER A 490 18.77 -7.09 8.50
C SER A 490 17.45 -6.79 7.76
N LEU A 491 17.49 -5.91 6.76
CA LEU A 491 16.34 -5.64 5.89
C LEU A 491 16.01 -6.86 5.04
N GLU A 492 17.00 -7.53 4.47
CA GLU A 492 16.78 -8.75 3.70
C GLU A 492 16.15 -9.86 4.56
N THR A 493 16.62 -10.04 5.80
CA THR A 493 16.00 -10.94 6.78
C THR A 493 14.55 -10.53 7.04
N GLU A 494 14.30 -9.22 7.04
CA GLU A 494 12.97 -8.70 7.22
C GLU A 494 12.08 -9.06 6.00
N HIS A 495 12.51 -8.78 4.78
CA HIS A 495 11.81 -9.19 3.57
C HIS A 495 11.62 -10.72 3.46
N ARG A 496 12.57 -11.52 3.97
CA ARG A 496 12.50 -12.98 3.95
C ARG A 496 11.30 -13.54 4.72
N ARG A 497 10.96 -13.01 5.91
CA ARG A 497 9.80 -13.58 6.63
C ARG A 497 8.45 -13.30 5.95
N ILE A 498 8.37 -12.40 4.97
CA ILE A 498 7.17 -12.26 4.11
C ILE A 498 7.05 -13.48 3.20
N LEU A 499 8.17 -13.92 2.61
CA LEU A 499 8.23 -15.15 1.84
C LEU A 499 7.97 -16.38 2.70
N ASP A 500 8.50 -16.43 3.93
CA ASP A 500 8.25 -17.54 4.86
C ASP A 500 6.75 -17.63 5.23
N ALA A 501 6.10 -16.50 5.52
CA ALA A 501 4.67 -16.45 5.78
C ALA A 501 3.85 -16.88 4.56
N ALA A 502 4.20 -16.41 3.36
CA ALA A 502 3.57 -16.85 2.12
C ALA A 502 3.77 -18.36 1.86
N GLY A 503 4.96 -18.89 2.16
CA GLY A 503 5.25 -20.33 2.09
C GLY A 503 4.34 -21.13 3.00
N LEU A 504 4.15 -20.68 4.24
CA LEU A 504 3.23 -21.32 5.18
C LEU A 504 1.77 -21.27 4.69
N ILE A 505 1.34 -20.15 4.11
CA ILE A 505 0.00 -20.01 3.53
C ILE A 505 -0.21 -21.00 2.38
N ALA A 506 0.78 -21.13 1.48
CA ALA A 506 0.73 -22.10 0.39
C ALA A 506 0.67 -23.55 0.91
N SER A 507 1.50 -23.91 1.89
CA SER A 507 1.48 -25.26 2.47
C SER A 507 0.16 -25.56 3.19
N THR A 508 -0.40 -24.58 3.90
CA THR A 508 -1.67 -24.76 4.63
C THR A 508 -2.91 -24.71 3.74
N SER A 509 -2.80 -24.24 2.48
CA SER A 509 -3.89 -24.31 1.51
C SER A 509 -4.05 -25.69 0.86
N GLY A 510 -3.23 -26.68 1.25
CA GLY A 510 -3.26 -28.04 0.72
C GLY A 510 -2.38 -28.25 -0.52
N PHE A 511 -1.44 -27.34 -0.81
CA PHE A 511 -0.46 -27.54 -1.88
C PHE A 511 0.69 -28.42 -1.42
N GLU A 512 0.87 -29.57 -2.09
CA GLU A 512 1.92 -30.55 -1.79
C GLU A 512 3.11 -30.48 -2.78
N GLY A 513 3.09 -29.54 -3.74
CA GLY A 513 4.12 -29.40 -4.76
C GLY A 513 5.37 -28.64 -4.30
N ARG A 514 6.31 -28.43 -5.23
CA ARG A 514 7.56 -27.70 -4.99
C ARG A 514 7.27 -26.20 -4.85
N ILE A 515 7.74 -25.59 -3.76
CA ILE A 515 7.70 -24.14 -3.53
C ILE A 515 9.12 -23.58 -3.67
N GLU A 516 9.30 -22.55 -4.49
CA GLU A 516 10.54 -21.78 -4.59
C GLU A 516 10.31 -20.33 -4.19
N THR A 517 11.24 -19.75 -3.43
CA THR A 517 11.14 -18.35 -2.98
C THR A 517 12.18 -17.48 -3.67
N HIS A 518 11.75 -16.32 -4.17
CA HIS A 518 12.55 -15.38 -4.94
C HIS A 518 12.49 -14.02 -4.23
N LEU A 519 13.56 -13.69 -3.52
CA LEU A 519 13.74 -12.36 -2.93
C LEU A 519 14.61 -11.53 -3.86
N VAL A 520 14.01 -10.51 -4.50
CA VAL A 520 14.65 -9.77 -5.58
C VAL A 520 14.79 -8.29 -5.20
N GLY A 521 15.98 -7.73 -5.40
CA GLY A 521 16.19 -6.29 -5.31
C GLY A 521 15.70 -5.58 -6.58
N GLY A 522 14.86 -4.54 -6.44
CA GLY A 522 14.42 -3.66 -7.52
C GLY A 522 12.94 -3.76 -7.88
N ASP A 523 12.65 -3.72 -9.18
CA ASP A 523 11.29 -3.58 -9.70
C ASP A 523 10.48 -4.91 -9.64
N PRO A 524 9.28 -4.92 -9.04
CA PRO A 524 8.46 -6.13 -8.90
C PRO A 524 7.92 -6.70 -10.22
N VAL A 525 7.68 -5.86 -11.24
CA VAL A 525 7.17 -6.34 -12.53
C VAL A 525 8.26 -7.13 -13.22
N ARG A 526 9.47 -6.57 -13.26
CA ARG A 526 10.65 -7.25 -13.78
C ARG A 526 10.94 -8.55 -13.04
N ALA A 527 10.92 -8.53 -11.70
CA ALA A 527 11.15 -9.71 -10.88
C ALA A 527 10.17 -10.85 -11.21
N LEU A 528 8.87 -10.55 -11.37
CA LEU A 528 7.86 -11.54 -11.71
C LEU A 528 8.02 -12.11 -13.13
N VAL A 529 8.39 -11.26 -14.09
CA VAL A 529 8.60 -11.67 -15.49
C VAL A 529 9.87 -12.51 -15.64
N GLU A 530 10.96 -12.17 -14.94
CA GLU A 530 12.25 -12.86 -15.03
C GLU A 530 12.23 -14.28 -14.44
N VAL A 531 11.24 -14.61 -13.60
CA VAL A 531 11.03 -16.01 -13.16
C VAL A 531 10.74 -16.94 -14.35
N GLY A 532 10.13 -16.42 -15.42
CA GLY A 532 9.81 -17.23 -16.61
C GLY A 532 8.73 -18.29 -16.34
N ALA A 533 7.83 -18.05 -15.39
CA ALA A 533 6.72 -18.94 -15.09
C ALA A 533 5.65 -18.93 -16.20
N ALA A 534 4.93 -20.03 -16.37
CA ALA A 534 3.83 -20.14 -17.34
C ALA A 534 2.61 -19.28 -17.00
N MET A 535 2.53 -18.78 -15.77
CA MET A 535 1.44 -17.94 -15.28
C MET A 535 1.93 -17.03 -14.16
N ILE A 536 1.37 -15.82 -14.09
CA ILE A 536 1.58 -14.89 -12.99
C ILE A 536 0.27 -14.69 -12.22
N VAL A 537 0.34 -14.63 -10.89
CA VAL A 537 -0.80 -14.34 -10.02
C VAL A 537 -0.46 -13.16 -9.11
N ILE A 538 -1.37 -12.22 -8.97
CA ILE A 538 -1.22 -11.05 -8.07
C ILE A 538 -2.53 -10.77 -7.34
N GLY A 539 -2.45 -10.13 -6.19
CA GLY A 539 -3.61 -9.55 -5.52
C GLY A 539 -3.94 -8.15 -6.06
N THR A 540 -5.22 -7.78 -6.12
CA THR A 540 -5.62 -6.37 -6.18
C THR A 540 -5.22 -5.71 -4.86
N ARG A 541 -4.70 -4.48 -4.86
CA ARG A 541 -4.47 -3.77 -3.59
C ARG A 541 -5.73 -3.79 -2.71
N GLY A 542 -5.56 -3.75 -1.38
CA GLY A 542 -6.66 -3.60 -0.43
C GLY A 542 -7.35 -2.24 -0.54
N LEU A 543 -8.12 -2.05 -1.61
CA LEU A 543 -8.78 -0.80 -1.98
C LEU A 543 -10.14 -0.74 -1.26
N THR A 544 -10.32 0.24 -0.39
CA THR A 544 -11.62 0.61 0.22
C THR A 544 -12.12 1.92 -0.43
N GLY A 545 -13.44 2.06 -0.63
CA GLY A 545 -14.02 3.29 -1.19
C GLY A 545 -13.77 3.50 -2.70
N TRP A 546 -13.62 4.76 -3.12
CA TRP A 546 -13.46 5.20 -4.53
C TRP A 546 -12.23 4.61 -5.23
N ARG A 547 -11.22 4.22 -4.44
CA ARG A 547 -10.02 3.46 -4.84
C ARG A 547 -10.30 2.16 -5.59
N ARG A 548 -11.52 1.61 -5.51
CA ARG A 548 -11.93 0.40 -6.25
C ARG A 548 -11.66 0.52 -7.76
N LEU A 549 -11.65 1.72 -8.33
CA LEU A 549 -11.64 1.91 -9.78
C LEU A 549 -10.26 1.73 -10.45
N LEU A 550 -9.16 1.51 -9.71
CA LEU A 550 -7.80 1.51 -10.28
C LEU A 550 -6.95 0.26 -9.96
N LEU A 551 -6.35 -0.32 -10.99
CA LEU A 551 -5.30 -1.35 -10.85
C LEU A 551 -4.03 -0.75 -10.24
N GLY A 552 -3.44 -1.48 -9.29
CA GLY A 552 -2.18 -1.07 -8.69
C GLY A 552 -1.01 -1.04 -9.70
N SER A 553 0.04 -0.28 -9.42
CA SER A 553 1.18 -0.05 -10.32
C SER A 553 1.88 -1.33 -10.81
N VAL A 554 1.93 -2.40 -9.99
CA VAL A 554 2.42 -3.72 -10.43
C VAL A 554 1.43 -4.37 -11.40
N GLY A 555 0.14 -4.42 -11.04
CA GLY A 555 -0.90 -4.98 -11.90
C GLY A 555 -1.01 -4.26 -13.24
N ARG A 556 -1.01 -2.93 -13.24
CA ARG A 556 -0.95 -2.12 -14.46
C ARG A 556 0.32 -2.42 -15.27
N GLY A 557 1.49 -2.47 -14.63
CA GLY A 557 2.75 -2.78 -15.29
C GLY A 557 2.78 -4.19 -15.91
N LEU A 558 2.20 -5.19 -15.24
CA LEU A 558 2.09 -6.56 -15.75
C LEU A 558 1.09 -6.67 -16.89
N VAL A 559 -0.09 -6.05 -16.77
CA VAL A 559 -1.08 -6.00 -17.86
C VAL A 559 -0.49 -5.35 -19.11
N LEU A 560 0.33 -4.31 -18.94
CA LEU A 560 1.02 -3.64 -20.06
C LEU A 560 2.19 -4.46 -20.66
N ASN A 561 2.72 -5.44 -19.94
CA ASN A 561 3.85 -6.28 -20.38
C ASN A 561 3.48 -7.78 -20.37
N LEU A 562 2.21 -8.08 -20.62
CA LEU A 562 1.67 -9.42 -20.48
C LEU A 562 2.21 -10.35 -21.56
N GLY A 563 3.08 -11.28 -21.19
CA GLY A 563 3.58 -12.36 -22.05
C GLY A 563 3.07 -13.75 -21.67
N VAL A 564 2.42 -13.86 -20.52
CA VAL A 564 1.85 -15.09 -19.96
C VAL A 564 0.51 -14.78 -19.33
N PRO A 565 -0.40 -15.75 -19.16
CA PRO A 565 -1.65 -15.56 -18.43
C PRO A 565 -1.43 -14.92 -17.05
N LEU A 566 -2.21 -13.88 -16.75
CA LEU A 566 -2.18 -13.16 -15.47
C LEU A 566 -3.50 -13.32 -14.73
N ILE A 567 -3.46 -13.86 -13.52
CA ILE A 567 -4.62 -13.89 -12.62
C ILE A 567 -4.51 -12.75 -11.60
N VAL A 568 -5.53 -11.91 -11.54
CA VAL A 568 -5.68 -10.83 -10.56
C VAL A 568 -6.75 -11.22 -9.56
N VAL A 569 -6.39 -11.32 -8.28
CA VAL A 569 -7.27 -11.81 -7.20
C VAL A 569 -7.80 -10.64 -6.36
N ALA A 570 -9.12 -10.47 -6.34
CA ALA A 570 -9.79 -9.41 -5.59
C ALA A 570 -9.87 -9.68 -4.07
N HIS A 571 -10.00 -8.63 -3.26
CA HIS A 571 -10.17 -8.76 -1.80
C HIS A 571 -11.58 -9.26 -1.40
N PRO A 572 -11.72 -10.21 -0.46
CA PRO A 572 -13.00 -10.84 -0.10
C PRO A 572 -14.05 -9.93 0.57
N GLU A 573 -13.68 -8.78 1.16
CA GLU A 573 -14.66 -7.78 1.65
C GLU A 573 -15.40 -7.03 0.53
N ALA A 574 -15.05 -7.25 -0.75
CA ALA A 574 -15.76 -6.70 -1.90
C ALA A 574 -17.21 -7.22 -2.07
N ALA A 575 -17.66 -8.15 -1.22
CA ALA A 575 -18.91 -8.91 -1.33
C ALA A 575 -20.17 -8.25 -0.73
N GLN A 576 -20.24 -6.92 -0.55
CA GLN A 576 -21.51 -6.26 -0.22
C GLN A 576 -22.28 -5.84 -1.50
N PRO A 577 -23.59 -6.13 -1.57
CA PRO A 577 -24.35 -6.05 -2.81
C PRO A 577 -24.66 -4.59 -3.22
N ILE A 578 -24.29 -4.22 -4.44
CA ILE A 578 -24.97 -3.17 -5.21
C ILE A 578 -26.19 -3.83 -5.87
N ALA A 579 -27.38 -3.24 -5.70
CA ALA A 579 -28.66 -3.79 -6.15
C ALA A 579 -28.70 -4.09 -7.67
N ARG A 580 -29.20 -5.28 -8.03
CA ARG A 580 -29.36 -5.76 -9.41
C ARG A 580 -30.43 -4.99 -10.18
N PRO A 581 -30.23 -4.77 -11.49
CA PRO A 581 -31.15 -5.40 -12.44
C PRO A 581 -30.42 -5.97 -13.67
N ALA A 582 -30.54 -7.27 -13.91
CA ALA A 582 -30.38 -7.85 -15.24
C ALA A 582 -31.34 -9.03 -15.35
N ARG A 583 -32.15 -9.07 -16.42
CA ARG A 583 -33.05 -10.17 -16.74
C ARG A 583 -32.27 -11.18 -17.58
N ASP A 584 -32.05 -12.38 -17.04
CA ASP A 584 -31.47 -13.50 -17.78
C ASP A 584 -32.51 -14.08 -18.76
N LEU A 585 -32.10 -14.29 -20.01
CA LEU A 585 -32.74 -15.20 -20.96
C LEU A 585 -31.78 -16.34 -21.21
N THR A 586 -32.12 -17.54 -20.74
CA THR A 586 -31.30 -18.74 -20.85
C THR A 586 -31.79 -19.56 -22.05
N VAL A 587 -30.89 -19.93 -22.97
CA VAL A 587 -31.17 -20.92 -24.02
C VAL A 587 -30.35 -22.16 -23.71
N THR A 588 -31.04 -23.24 -23.34
CA THR A 588 -30.47 -24.59 -23.26
C THR A 588 -30.60 -25.27 -24.60
N ALA A 589 -29.50 -25.81 -25.13
CA ALA A 589 -29.53 -26.82 -26.19
C ALA A 589 -29.63 -28.21 -25.55
#